data_AF-A0A939I7M5-F1
#
_entry.id   AF-A0A939I7M5-F1
#
_cell.length_a   1.000
_cell.length_b   1.000
_cell.length_c   1.000
_cell.angle_alpha   90.00
_cell.angle_beta   90.00
_cell.angle_gamma   90.00
#
_symmetry.space_group_name_H-M   'P 1'
#
loop_
_entity.id
_entity.type
_entity.pdbx_description
1 polymer ?
#
loop_
_entity_poly.entity_id
_entity_poly.type
_entity_poly.pdbx_seq_one_letter_code
_entity_poly.pdbx_strand_id
1 'polypeptide(L)'
;MLGGIAPWQWALVFLLVFLGVLLAVIAWWLASGAHSVESSILSGVGGGLITGFAVSLSIQFLTKSLEVAQEEATWHANVTVASMLYGFSPGKHSIKGISFNGKDMRDADFRGADLTGAQFRDAVLRGADFTDANLTGANFIGANLSKTVFRGATLQEALLLSANLTKADLRGVRSLEGAQVNALTCWPAKFMSDPLMQQVRAMKVIETNGDVVTNSGKEAPSCISTEDP
;
A
#
# COMPACT_ATOMS: atom_id res chain seq x y z
N MET A 1 1.72 -3.38 9.68
CA MET A 1 2.73 -3.31 10.76
C MET A 1 2.61 -1.94 11.39
N LEU A 2 1.98 -1.84 12.56
CA LEU A 2 2.03 -0.61 13.34
C LEU A 2 3.50 -0.43 13.71
N GLY A 3 4.17 0.57 13.13
CA GLY A 3 5.49 1.04 13.55
C GLY A 3 5.36 1.64 14.95
N GLY A 4 5.10 0.76 15.91
CA GLY A 4 4.84 1.08 17.30
C GLY A 4 6.11 1.64 17.91
N ILE A 5 5.97 2.88 18.38
CA ILE A 5 6.84 3.62 19.29
C ILE A 5 7.98 2.75 19.84
N ALA A 6 9.21 3.07 19.42
CA ALA A 6 10.38 2.30 19.80
C ALA A 6 10.53 2.27 21.33
N PRO A 7 11.00 1.16 21.93
CA PRO A 7 11.08 1.00 23.39
C PRO A 7 11.81 2.15 24.12
N TRP A 8 12.80 2.76 23.48
CA TRP A 8 13.54 3.89 24.04
C TRP A 8 12.70 5.18 24.14
N GLN A 9 11.70 5.37 23.27
CA GLN A 9 10.80 6.52 23.32
C GLN A 9 9.88 6.43 24.54
N TRP A 10 9.37 5.24 24.86
CA TRP A 10 8.65 4.99 26.11
C TRP A 10 9.55 5.20 27.33
N ALA A 11 10.80 4.73 27.30
CA ALA A 11 11.75 4.98 28.36
C ALA A 11 11.99 6.48 28.59
N LEU A 12 12.04 7.29 27.52
CA LEU A 12 12.22 8.73 27.59
C LEU A 12 10.99 9.45 28.16
N VAL A 13 9.78 9.01 27.79
CA VAL A 13 8.52 9.51 28.38
C VAL A 13 8.47 9.19 29.87
N PHE A 14 8.74 7.94 30.27
CA PHE A 14 8.77 7.55 31.68
C PHE A 14 9.86 8.29 32.47
N LEU A 15 11.04 8.50 31.88
CA LEU A 15 12.12 9.29 32.49
C LEU A 15 11.67 10.73 32.75
N LEU A 16 11.05 11.39 31.76
CA LEU A 16 10.59 12.78 31.90
C LEU A 16 9.47 12.91 32.94
N VAL A 17 8.51 11.98 32.96
CA VAL A 17 7.45 11.95 33.98
C VAL A 17 8.05 11.71 35.37
N PHE A 18 8.95 10.75 35.51
CA PHE A 18 9.61 10.45 36.77
C PHE A 18 10.46 11.63 37.26
N LEU A 19 11.23 12.27 36.39
CA LEU A 19 12.03 13.45 36.72
C LEU A 19 11.13 14.62 37.15
N GLY A 20 9.99 14.82 36.48
CA GLY A 20 9.00 15.84 36.82
C GLY A 20 8.39 15.61 38.21
N VAL A 21 7.98 14.37 38.52
CA VAL A 21 7.46 14.00 39.85
C VAL A 21 8.55 14.13 40.92
N LEU A 22 9.77 13.68 40.64
CA LEU A 22 10.90 13.78 41.56
C LEU A 22 11.22 15.24 41.89
N LEU A 23 11.26 16.13 40.89
CA LEU A 23 11.48 17.56 41.09
C LEU A 23 10.34 18.20 41.90
N ALA A 24 9.08 17.81 41.66
CA ALA A 24 7.94 18.30 42.43
C ALA A 24 8.01 17.85 43.90
N VAL A 25 8.41 16.61 44.17
CA VAL A 25 8.60 16.08 45.53
C VAL A 25 9.76 16.78 46.23
N ILE A 26 10.88 17.01 45.55
CA ILE A 26 12.03 17.76 46.09
C ILE A 26 11.62 19.20 46.41
N ALA A 27 10.90 19.87 45.51
CA ALA A 27 10.41 21.23 45.72
C ALA A 27 9.43 21.31 46.91
N TRP A 28 8.53 20.33 47.05
CA TRP A 28 7.64 20.23 48.22
C TRP A 28 8.45 20.05 49.51
N TRP A 29 9.42 19.14 49.52
CA TRP A 29 10.23 18.85 50.69
C TRP A 29 11.05 20.06 51.14
N LEU A 30 11.69 20.76 50.19
CA LEU A 30 12.41 22.01 50.44
C LEU A 30 11.47 23.13 50.94
N ALA A 31 10.26 23.24 50.38
CA ALA A 31 9.27 24.22 50.83
C ALA A 31 8.77 23.91 52.26
N SER A 32 8.58 22.64 52.60
CA SER A 32 8.14 22.22 53.94
C SER A 32 9.18 22.43 55.05
N GLY A 33 10.45 22.63 54.69
CA GLY A 33 11.53 22.99 55.62
C GLY A 33 11.66 24.49 55.89
N ALA A 34 11.00 25.36 55.11
CA ALA A 34 11.14 26.81 55.21
C ALA A 34 9.80 27.46 55.64
N HIS A 35 9.71 27.86 56.91
CA HIS A 35 8.60 28.64 57.45
C HIS A 35 8.60 30.09 56.91
N SER A 36 8.16 30.30 55.67
CA SER A 36 7.79 31.62 55.15
C SER A 36 6.79 31.49 54.01
N VAL A 37 5.71 32.26 54.06
CA VAL A 37 4.53 32.18 53.19
C VAL A 37 4.85 32.39 51.68
N GLU A 38 6.01 32.97 51.34
CA GLU A 38 6.45 33.19 49.95
C GLU A 38 6.94 31.91 49.22
N SER A 39 7.46 30.91 49.93
CA SER A 39 8.02 29.68 49.31
C SER A 39 6.94 28.72 48.79
N SER A 40 5.72 28.79 49.36
CA SER A 40 4.57 27.96 48.98
C SER A 40 3.95 28.37 47.64
N ILE A 41 4.07 29.65 47.26
CA ILE A 41 3.61 30.15 45.96
C ILE A 41 4.59 29.71 44.87
N LEU A 42 5.89 29.75 45.15
CA LEU A 42 6.94 29.39 44.19
C LEU A 42 6.96 27.88 43.87
N SER A 43 6.72 27.02 44.87
CA SER A 43 6.61 25.56 44.66
C SER A 43 5.32 25.16 43.94
N GLY A 44 4.19 25.84 44.21
CA GLY A 44 2.93 25.64 43.50
C GLY A 44 2.99 26.06 42.03
N VAL A 45 3.61 27.21 41.72
CA VAL A 45 3.77 27.70 40.35
C VAL A 45 4.77 26.85 39.56
N GLY A 46 5.88 26.43 40.18
CA GLY A 46 6.88 25.57 39.52
C GLY A 46 6.37 24.16 39.19
N GLY A 47 5.63 23.52 40.11
CA GLY A 47 5.04 22.21 39.89
C GLY A 47 3.94 22.21 38.81
N GLY A 48 3.13 23.28 38.76
CA GLY A 48 2.10 23.46 37.74
C GLY A 48 2.67 23.65 36.33
N LEU A 49 3.79 24.37 36.20
CA LEU A 49 4.43 24.60 34.88
C LEU A 49 5.04 23.32 34.30
N ILE A 50 5.71 22.51 35.13
CA ILE A 50 6.35 21.26 34.67
C ILE A 50 5.29 20.22 34.27
N THR A 51 4.26 20.04 35.10
CA THR A 51 3.15 19.13 34.79
C THR A 51 2.36 19.61 33.57
N GLY A 52 2.10 20.91 33.47
CA GLY A 52 1.47 21.53 32.29
C GLY A 52 2.26 21.29 31.01
N PHE A 53 3.58 21.50 31.03
CA PHE A 53 4.42 21.29 29.85
C PHE A 53 4.47 19.82 29.42
N ALA A 54 4.58 18.88 30.38
CA ALA A 54 4.56 17.44 30.09
C ALA A 54 3.22 16.98 29.49
N VAL A 55 2.10 17.48 30.02
CA VAL A 55 0.76 17.20 29.48
C VAL A 55 0.60 17.82 28.09
N SER A 56 1.03 19.06 27.88
CA SER A 56 0.96 19.72 26.56
C SER A 56 1.79 19.00 25.49
N LEU A 57 3.01 18.57 25.80
CA LEU A 57 3.84 17.78 24.88
C LEU A 57 3.22 16.42 24.57
N SER A 58 2.66 15.76 25.59
CA SER A 58 1.96 14.48 25.41
C SER A 58 0.75 14.65 24.49
N ILE A 59 -0.03 15.72 24.67
CA ILE A 59 -1.16 16.05 23.80
C ILE A 59 -0.67 16.35 22.38
N GLN A 60 0.38 17.16 22.19
CA GLN A 60 0.91 17.46 20.85
C GLN A 60 1.41 16.21 20.11
N PHE A 61 2.04 15.29 20.83
CA PHE A 61 2.50 14.03 20.25
C PHE A 61 1.32 13.14 19.86
N LEU A 62 0.32 13.02 20.74
CA LEU A 62 -0.90 12.27 20.47
C LEU A 62 -1.69 12.86 19.30
N THR A 63 -1.87 14.18 19.24
CA THR A 63 -2.59 14.84 18.14
C THR A 63 -1.87 14.64 16.81
N LYS A 64 -0.54 14.78 16.79
CA LYS A 64 0.24 14.55 15.55
C LYS A 64 0.16 13.10 15.09
N SER A 65 0.20 12.13 16.02
CA SER A 65 0.04 10.71 15.68
C SER A 65 -1.37 10.40 15.15
N LEU A 66 -2.39 11.06 15.69
CA LEU A 66 -3.77 10.92 15.28
C LEU A 66 -4.02 11.54 13.89
N GLU A 67 -3.47 12.73 13.63
CA GLU A 67 -3.55 13.41 12.33
C GLU A 67 -2.98 12.56 11.21
N VAL A 68 -1.79 11.98 11.40
CA VAL A 68 -1.17 11.09 10.40
C VAL A 68 -2.02 9.84 10.15
N ALA A 69 -2.58 9.25 11.22
CA ALA A 69 -3.46 8.07 11.09
C ALA A 69 -4.76 8.41 10.35
N GLN A 70 -5.30 9.62 10.55
CA GLN A 70 -6.52 10.07 9.89
C GLN A 70 -6.28 10.43 8.42
N GLU A 71 -5.13 11.02 8.07
CA GLU A 71 -4.73 11.27 6.67
C GLU A 71 -4.64 9.95 5.88
N GLU A 72 -4.02 8.92 6.44
CA GLU A 72 -3.89 7.62 5.78
C GLU A 72 -5.24 6.90 5.66
N ALA A 73 -6.09 6.96 6.68
CA ALA A 73 -7.42 6.34 6.66
C ALA A 73 -8.36 7.02 5.65
N THR A 74 -8.34 8.36 5.59
CA THR A 74 -9.15 9.12 4.62
C THR A 74 -8.71 8.87 3.19
N TRP A 75 -7.40 8.78 2.95
CA TRP A 75 -6.87 8.42 1.63
C TRP A 75 -7.35 7.04 1.18
N HIS A 76 -7.22 6.02 2.03
CA HIS A 76 -7.70 4.67 1.73
C HIS A 76 -9.21 4.62 1.49
N ALA A 77 -10.00 5.36 2.28
CA ALA A 77 -11.43 5.46 2.09
C ALA A 77 -11.78 6.04 0.72
N ASN A 78 -11.12 7.13 0.31
CA ASN A 78 -11.33 7.78 -0.98
C ASN A 78 -11.02 6.84 -2.15
N VAL A 79 -9.89 6.12 -2.07
CA VAL A 79 -9.52 5.11 -3.08
C VAL A 79 -10.54 3.98 -3.14
N THR A 80 -11.04 3.54 -1.98
CA THR A 80 -11.99 2.42 -1.88
C THR A 80 -13.35 2.77 -2.50
N VAL A 81 -13.86 3.97 -2.27
CA VAL A 81 -15.19 4.37 -2.78
C VAL A 81 -15.17 4.83 -4.24
N ALA A 82 -14.03 5.30 -4.75
CA ALA A 82 -13.92 5.73 -6.14
C ALA A 82 -14.03 4.53 -7.11
N SER A 83 -14.96 4.59 -8.04
CA SER A 83 -15.06 3.63 -9.16
C SER A 83 -14.16 3.99 -10.33
N MET A 84 -13.87 5.29 -10.51
CA MET A 84 -13.02 5.84 -11.57
C MET A 84 -11.84 6.59 -10.96
N LEU A 85 -10.64 6.21 -11.37
CA LEU A 85 -9.34 6.64 -10.86
C LEU A 85 -8.38 6.84 -12.04
N TYR A 86 -8.80 7.63 -13.03
CA TYR A 86 -7.99 7.97 -14.21
C TYR A 86 -6.69 8.68 -13.81
N GLY A 87 -5.56 8.25 -14.38
CA GLY A 87 -4.27 8.86 -14.07
C GLY A 87 -3.85 8.73 -12.61
N PHE A 88 -4.45 7.80 -11.86
CA PHE A 88 -4.19 7.66 -10.43
C PHE A 88 -2.71 7.40 -10.14
N SER A 89 -2.20 8.10 -9.13
CA SER A 89 -0.86 7.87 -8.59
C SER A 89 -0.93 7.76 -7.07
N PRO A 90 -0.30 6.74 -6.46
CA PRO A 90 -0.32 6.55 -5.01
C PRO A 90 0.56 7.55 -4.24
N GLY A 91 1.49 8.24 -4.91
CA GLY A 91 2.44 9.15 -4.25
C GLY A 91 3.24 8.45 -3.15
N LYS A 92 3.14 8.96 -1.91
CA LYS A 92 3.82 8.40 -0.72
C LYS A 92 3.05 7.26 -0.03
N HIS A 93 1.83 6.96 -0.46
CA HIS A 93 0.95 6.03 0.24
C HIS A 93 1.28 4.58 -0.09
N SER A 94 1.31 3.73 0.93
CA SER A 94 1.50 2.29 0.76
C SER A 94 0.25 1.68 0.11
N ILE A 95 0.44 0.95 -0.98
CA ILE A 95 -0.62 0.24 -1.71
C ILE A 95 -0.41 -1.27 -1.76
N LYS A 96 0.41 -1.80 -0.85
CA LYS A 96 0.62 -3.24 -0.70
C LYS A 96 -0.68 -3.93 -0.29
N GLY A 97 -1.09 -4.95 -1.05
CA GLY A 97 -2.29 -5.73 -0.76
C GLY A 97 -3.62 -4.97 -0.91
N ILE A 98 -3.62 -3.75 -1.46
CA ILE A 98 -4.84 -2.95 -1.63
C ILE A 98 -5.76 -3.58 -2.68
N SER A 99 -7.07 -3.33 -2.57
CA SER A 99 -8.06 -3.78 -3.55
C SER A 99 -8.51 -2.65 -4.47
N PHE A 100 -8.25 -2.84 -5.76
CA PHE A 100 -8.71 -2.04 -6.89
C PHE A 100 -9.65 -2.82 -7.82
N ASN A 101 -10.27 -3.90 -7.33
CA ASN A 101 -11.12 -4.76 -8.15
C ASN A 101 -12.24 -3.97 -8.84
N GLY A 102 -12.45 -4.22 -10.13
CA GLY A 102 -13.50 -3.61 -10.95
C GLY A 102 -13.37 -2.10 -11.18
N LYS A 103 -12.29 -1.46 -10.72
CA LYS A 103 -12.10 -0.01 -10.88
C LYS A 103 -11.58 0.33 -12.27
N ASP A 104 -12.00 1.49 -12.77
CA ASP A 104 -11.42 2.08 -13.97
C ASP A 104 -10.22 2.95 -13.59
N MET A 105 -9.03 2.52 -13.97
CA MET A 105 -7.74 3.10 -13.63
C MET A 105 -6.88 3.32 -14.90
N ARG A 106 -7.53 3.71 -16.00
CA ARG A 106 -6.82 4.03 -17.24
C ARG A 106 -5.73 5.07 -16.99
N ASP A 107 -4.59 4.84 -17.62
CA ASP A 107 -3.42 5.71 -17.58
C ASP A 107 -2.85 5.93 -16.16
N ALA A 108 -3.14 5.05 -15.20
CA ALA A 108 -2.60 5.13 -13.84
C ALA A 108 -1.06 5.01 -13.80
N ASP A 109 -0.43 5.70 -12.87
CA ASP A 109 1.02 5.73 -12.66
C ASP A 109 1.39 4.95 -11.39
N PHE A 110 1.92 3.75 -11.57
CA PHE A 110 2.42 2.86 -10.53
C PHE A 110 3.93 2.65 -10.60
N ARG A 111 4.67 3.57 -11.22
CA ARG A 111 6.12 3.43 -11.38
C ARG A 111 6.82 3.28 -10.04
N GLY A 112 7.64 2.23 -9.92
CA GLY A 112 8.39 1.90 -8.70
C GLY A 112 7.54 1.51 -7.49
N ALA A 113 6.23 1.31 -7.64
CA ALA A 113 5.35 1.01 -6.51
C ALA A 113 5.53 -0.44 -5.99
N ASP A 114 5.41 -0.62 -4.67
CA ASP A 114 5.21 -1.94 -4.07
C ASP A 114 3.72 -2.29 -4.05
N LEU A 115 3.33 -3.14 -4.99
CA LEU A 115 1.98 -3.66 -5.21
C LEU A 115 1.90 -5.16 -4.85
N THR A 116 2.81 -5.65 -4.00
CA THR A 116 2.82 -7.06 -3.58
C THR A 116 1.43 -7.45 -3.05
N GLY A 117 0.82 -8.48 -3.66
CA GLY A 117 -0.51 -8.99 -3.29
C GLY A 117 -1.70 -8.08 -3.60
N ALA A 118 -1.51 -6.97 -4.32
CA ALA A 118 -2.61 -6.08 -4.69
C ALA A 118 -3.66 -6.79 -5.56
N GLN A 119 -4.91 -6.38 -5.44
CA GLN A 119 -6.04 -6.98 -6.15
C GLN A 119 -6.54 -6.03 -7.24
N PHE A 120 -6.50 -6.47 -8.49
CA PHE A 120 -6.93 -5.76 -9.70
C PHE A 120 -7.90 -6.62 -10.53
N ARG A 121 -8.62 -7.54 -9.88
CA ARG A 121 -9.57 -8.42 -10.56
C ARG A 121 -10.60 -7.58 -11.31
N ASP A 122 -10.80 -7.88 -12.59
CA ASP A 122 -11.74 -7.18 -13.49
C ASP A 122 -11.49 -5.65 -13.62
N ALA A 123 -10.32 -5.15 -13.23
CA ALA A 123 -9.99 -3.73 -13.32
C ALA A 123 -9.65 -3.29 -14.76
N VAL A 124 -9.91 -2.02 -15.09
CA VAL A 124 -9.53 -1.41 -16.37
C VAL A 124 -8.25 -0.61 -16.18
N LEU A 125 -7.12 -1.15 -16.61
CA LEU A 125 -5.77 -0.58 -16.43
C LEU A 125 -5.13 -0.18 -17.77
N ARG A 126 -5.94 0.03 -18.81
CA ARG A 126 -5.42 0.33 -20.14
C ARG A 126 -4.49 1.55 -20.09
N GLY A 127 -3.28 1.41 -20.62
CA GLY A 127 -2.28 2.47 -20.64
C GLY A 127 -1.55 2.72 -19.32
N ALA A 128 -1.84 1.98 -18.25
CA ALA A 128 -1.17 2.16 -16.97
C ALA A 128 0.34 1.83 -17.02
N ASP A 129 1.14 2.53 -16.23
CA ASP A 129 2.59 2.38 -16.15
C ASP A 129 3.00 1.67 -14.85
N PHE A 130 3.51 0.45 -14.97
CA PHE A 130 4.05 -0.37 -13.90
C PHE A 130 5.59 -0.49 -13.99
N THR A 131 6.27 0.48 -14.61
CA THR A 131 7.73 0.45 -14.74
C THR A 131 8.39 0.31 -13.36
N ASP A 132 9.30 -0.66 -13.20
CA ASP A 132 9.98 -0.98 -11.95
C ASP A 132 9.07 -1.34 -10.74
N ALA A 133 7.79 -1.61 -10.97
CA ALA A 133 6.87 -2.00 -9.90
C ALA A 133 7.09 -3.44 -9.41
N ASN A 134 6.83 -3.67 -8.12
CA ASN A 134 6.78 -5.01 -7.55
C ASN A 134 5.33 -5.51 -7.51
N LEU A 135 5.00 -6.45 -8.37
CA LEU A 135 3.67 -7.05 -8.54
C LEU A 135 3.63 -8.50 -8.05
N THR A 136 4.54 -8.89 -7.15
CA THR A 136 4.59 -10.27 -6.65
C THR A 136 3.25 -10.66 -6.01
N GLY A 137 2.65 -11.75 -6.49
CA GLY A 137 1.36 -12.25 -6.02
C GLY A 137 0.16 -11.35 -6.33
N ALA A 138 0.31 -10.32 -7.18
CA ALA A 138 -0.80 -9.46 -7.56
C ALA A 138 -1.85 -10.22 -8.38
N ASN A 139 -3.13 -9.88 -8.19
CA ASN A 139 -4.25 -10.54 -8.84
C ASN A 139 -4.81 -9.67 -9.97
N PHE A 140 -4.59 -10.09 -11.22
CA PHE A 140 -5.07 -9.43 -12.44
C PHE A 140 -6.09 -10.27 -13.19
N ILE A 141 -6.80 -11.18 -12.53
CA ILE A 141 -7.78 -12.05 -13.19
C ILE A 141 -8.82 -11.19 -13.91
N GLY A 142 -9.00 -11.42 -15.21
CA GLY A 142 -9.96 -10.67 -16.04
C GLY A 142 -9.61 -9.19 -16.30
N ALA A 143 -8.47 -8.70 -15.81
CA ALA A 143 -8.11 -7.29 -15.94
C ALA A 143 -7.79 -6.90 -17.39
N ASN A 144 -8.17 -5.67 -17.77
CA ASN A 144 -7.74 -5.07 -19.03
C ASN A 144 -6.41 -4.35 -18.83
N LEU A 145 -5.32 -5.03 -19.20
CA LEU A 145 -3.93 -4.53 -19.16
C LEU A 145 -3.45 -4.08 -20.54
N SER A 146 -4.35 -3.78 -21.49
CA SER A 146 -3.94 -3.43 -22.83
C SER A 146 -3.11 -2.13 -22.84
N LYS A 147 -2.09 -2.06 -23.69
CA LYS A 147 -1.18 -0.89 -23.80
C LYS A 147 -0.44 -0.51 -22.50
N THR A 148 -0.42 -1.36 -21.48
CA THR A 148 0.33 -1.11 -20.23
C THR A 148 1.85 -1.22 -20.42
N VAL A 149 2.62 -0.65 -19.50
CA VAL A 149 4.09 -0.73 -19.48
C VAL A 149 4.56 -1.51 -18.26
N PHE A 150 5.34 -2.59 -18.46
CA PHE A 150 5.88 -3.45 -17.39
C PHE A 150 7.42 -3.52 -17.38
N ARG A 151 8.11 -2.52 -17.95
CA ARG A 151 9.58 -2.53 -18.00
C ARG A 151 10.17 -2.59 -16.59
N GLY A 152 11.06 -3.53 -16.32
CA GLY A 152 11.66 -3.69 -14.99
C GLY A 152 10.68 -4.16 -13.90
N ALA A 153 9.43 -4.48 -14.23
CA ALA A 153 8.46 -4.97 -13.25
C ALA A 153 8.75 -6.42 -12.83
N THR A 154 8.38 -6.78 -11.61
CA THR A 154 8.44 -8.16 -11.10
C THR A 154 7.02 -8.72 -10.97
N LEU A 155 6.67 -9.75 -11.73
CA LEU A 155 5.33 -10.38 -11.73
C LEU A 155 5.36 -11.81 -11.18
N GLN A 156 6.24 -12.10 -10.22
CA GLN A 156 6.34 -13.43 -9.62
C GLN A 156 5.01 -13.83 -8.98
N GLU A 157 4.57 -15.07 -9.22
CA GLU A 157 3.32 -15.61 -8.66
C GLU A 157 2.05 -14.78 -8.97
N ALA A 158 2.11 -13.83 -9.90
CA ALA A 158 0.96 -13.01 -10.27
C ALA A 158 -0.13 -13.84 -10.96
N LEU A 159 -1.39 -13.50 -10.75
CA LEU A 159 -2.54 -14.18 -11.35
C LEU A 159 -2.99 -13.41 -12.59
N LEU A 160 -2.67 -13.91 -13.78
CA LEU A 160 -2.97 -13.27 -15.08
C LEU A 160 -4.05 -14.03 -15.87
N LEU A 161 -4.83 -14.88 -15.20
CA LEU A 161 -5.86 -15.69 -15.87
C LEU A 161 -6.88 -14.78 -16.56
N SER A 162 -7.09 -14.99 -17.86
CA SER A 162 -8.02 -14.19 -18.68
C SER A 162 -7.69 -12.69 -18.73
N ALA A 163 -6.49 -12.27 -18.33
CA ALA A 163 -6.04 -10.89 -18.43
C ALA A 163 -5.74 -10.52 -19.88
N ASN A 164 -6.04 -9.30 -20.28
CA ASN A 164 -5.75 -8.80 -21.62
C ASN A 164 -4.48 -7.96 -21.64
N LEU A 165 -3.34 -8.52 -22.07
CA LEU A 165 -2.07 -7.78 -22.25
C LEU A 165 -1.82 -7.38 -23.70
N THR A 166 -2.85 -7.25 -24.55
CA THR A 166 -2.66 -6.82 -25.94
C THR A 166 -1.95 -5.47 -26.01
N LYS A 167 -0.93 -5.37 -26.87
CA LYS A 167 -0.09 -4.18 -27.04
C LYS A 167 0.66 -3.73 -25.75
N ALA A 168 0.69 -4.53 -24.68
CA ALA A 168 1.48 -4.23 -23.49
C ALA A 168 2.99 -4.32 -23.79
N ASP A 169 3.78 -3.47 -23.12
CA ASP A 169 5.23 -3.48 -23.20
C ASP A 169 5.82 -4.33 -22.06
N LEU A 170 6.08 -5.61 -22.37
CA LEU A 170 6.68 -6.59 -21.45
C LEU A 170 8.21 -6.67 -21.57
N ARG A 171 8.84 -5.77 -22.34
CA ARG A 171 10.31 -5.81 -22.53
C ARG A 171 11.02 -5.49 -21.22
N GLY A 172 11.99 -6.33 -20.85
CA GLY A 172 12.77 -6.12 -19.64
C GLY A 172 11.98 -6.35 -18.35
N VAL A 173 10.84 -7.06 -18.40
CA VAL A 173 10.23 -7.64 -17.19
C VAL A 173 11.29 -8.46 -16.46
N ARG A 174 11.42 -8.24 -15.16
CA ARG A 174 12.48 -8.86 -14.35
C ARG A 174 12.22 -10.34 -14.10
N SER A 175 10.97 -10.72 -13.86
CA SER A 175 10.59 -12.11 -13.58
C SER A 175 9.09 -12.32 -13.75
N LEU A 176 8.73 -13.48 -14.29
CA LEU A 176 7.38 -14.04 -14.38
C LEU A 176 7.29 -15.40 -13.66
N GLU A 177 8.26 -15.69 -12.79
CA GLU A 177 8.36 -16.98 -12.12
C GLU A 177 7.10 -17.32 -11.34
N GLY A 178 6.48 -18.44 -11.68
CA GLY A 178 5.26 -18.89 -11.01
C GLY A 178 4.00 -18.11 -11.39
N ALA A 179 4.09 -17.11 -12.27
CA ALA A 179 2.93 -16.35 -12.72
C ALA A 179 1.92 -17.30 -13.39
N GLN A 180 0.66 -17.22 -12.97
CA GLN A 180 -0.40 -18.12 -13.39
C GLN A 180 -1.15 -17.54 -14.58
N VAL A 181 -1.20 -18.29 -15.67
CA VAL A 181 -1.81 -17.86 -16.94
C VAL A 181 -2.72 -18.97 -17.45
N ASN A 182 -3.68 -18.65 -18.30
CA ASN A 182 -4.54 -19.66 -18.93
C ASN A 182 -4.64 -19.43 -20.44
N ALA A 183 -5.39 -20.30 -21.13
CA ALA A 183 -5.63 -20.15 -22.56
C ALA A 183 -6.34 -18.84 -22.93
N LEU A 184 -6.96 -18.14 -21.97
CA LEU A 184 -7.62 -16.85 -22.20
C LEU A 184 -6.76 -15.62 -21.92
N THR A 185 -5.55 -15.79 -21.41
CA THR A 185 -4.62 -14.67 -21.23
C THR A 185 -4.14 -14.19 -22.60
N CYS A 186 -4.45 -12.94 -22.96
CA CYS A 186 -4.03 -12.35 -24.23
C CYS A 186 -2.64 -11.75 -24.11
N TRP A 187 -1.75 -12.01 -25.07
CA TRP A 187 -0.36 -11.55 -25.05
C TRP A 187 -0.06 -10.59 -26.21
N PRO A 188 0.98 -9.75 -26.09
CA PRO A 188 1.55 -9.04 -27.24
C PRO A 188 2.08 -10.02 -28.30
N ALA A 189 1.89 -9.72 -29.59
CA ALA A 189 2.16 -10.63 -30.71
C ALA A 189 3.57 -11.26 -30.74
N LYS A 190 4.57 -10.62 -30.12
CA LYS A 190 5.97 -11.10 -30.09
C LYS A 190 6.40 -11.71 -28.77
N PHE A 191 5.55 -11.67 -27.74
CA PHE A 191 5.93 -12.11 -26.39
C PHE A 191 5.84 -13.64 -26.23
N MET A 192 4.99 -14.31 -27.00
CA MET A 192 4.82 -15.76 -26.92
C MET A 192 6.09 -16.57 -27.24
N SER A 193 7.02 -15.99 -28.01
CA SER A 193 8.33 -16.59 -28.31
C SER A 193 9.44 -16.20 -27.33
N ASP A 194 9.14 -15.37 -26.33
CA ASP A 194 10.11 -14.89 -25.35
C ASP A 194 10.49 -15.99 -24.34
N PRO A 195 11.77 -16.16 -23.97
CA PRO A 195 12.19 -17.13 -22.96
C PRO A 195 11.48 -16.99 -21.60
N LEU A 196 11.02 -15.79 -21.26
CA LEU A 196 10.23 -15.56 -20.03
C LEU A 196 8.94 -16.37 -19.99
N MET A 197 8.40 -16.80 -21.14
CA MET A 197 7.26 -17.71 -21.20
C MET A 197 7.54 -19.09 -20.59
N GLN A 198 8.80 -19.46 -20.33
CA GLN A 198 9.14 -20.69 -19.61
C GLN A 198 8.94 -20.56 -18.09
N GLN A 199 8.82 -19.33 -17.58
CA GLN A 199 8.68 -19.05 -16.13
C GLN A 199 7.23 -19.13 -15.66
N VAL A 200 6.26 -18.97 -16.57
CA VAL A 200 4.84 -18.97 -16.23
C VAL A 200 4.32 -20.38 -15.99
N ARG A 201 3.33 -20.49 -15.11
CA ARG A 201 2.58 -21.72 -14.86
C ARG A 201 1.28 -21.66 -15.65
N ALA A 202 1.19 -22.50 -16.67
CA ALA A 202 -0.06 -22.70 -17.40
C ALA A 202 -1.07 -23.41 -16.49
N MET A 203 -2.08 -22.67 -16.07
CA MET A 203 -3.17 -23.20 -15.27
C MET A 203 -4.20 -23.83 -16.17
N LYS A 204 -4.64 -25.04 -15.78
CA LYS A 204 -5.88 -25.56 -16.30
C LYS A 204 -6.96 -24.61 -15.84
N VAL A 205 -7.79 -24.24 -16.79
CA VAL A 205 -8.98 -23.47 -16.55
C VAL A 205 -9.92 -24.38 -15.69
N ILE A 206 -10.21 -24.04 -14.42
CA ILE A 206 -11.09 -24.81 -13.48
C ILE A 206 -12.30 -23.95 -12.98
N GLU A 207 -13.51 -24.53 -13.01
CA GLU A 207 -14.79 -23.84 -13.18
C GLU A 207 -15.50 -23.79 -11.83
N THR A 208 -15.66 -22.61 -11.27
CA THR A 208 -16.53 -22.39 -10.11
C THR A 208 -17.18 -21.01 -10.21
N ASN A 209 -18.51 -20.97 -10.33
CA ASN A 209 -19.39 -19.84 -9.98
C ASN A 209 -18.98 -18.43 -10.48
N GLY A 210 -18.64 -18.30 -11.76
CA GLY A 210 -18.34 -17.00 -12.40
C GLY A 210 -16.86 -16.80 -12.76
N ASP A 211 -16.02 -17.78 -12.45
CA ASP A 211 -14.61 -17.85 -12.82
C ASP A 211 -14.41 -18.70 -14.10
N VAL A 212 -13.53 -18.24 -14.97
CA VAL A 212 -13.33 -18.76 -16.33
C VAL A 212 -12.78 -20.18 -16.35
N VAL A 213 -13.38 -21.02 -17.22
CA VAL A 213 -12.82 -22.29 -17.77
C VAL A 213 -13.08 -22.50 -19.23
N THR A 214 -12.14 -23.12 -19.96
CA THR A 214 -12.50 -24.16 -20.93
C THR A 214 -11.48 -25.32 -21.01
N ASN A 215 -12.00 -26.52 -21.31
CA ASN A 215 -11.25 -27.62 -21.90
C ASN A 215 -11.91 -28.02 -23.22
N SER A 216 -11.09 -28.61 -24.08
CA SER A 216 -11.39 -29.22 -25.38
C SER A 216 -11.43 -28.28 -26.59
N GLY A 217 -10.52 -28.57 -27.52
CA GLY A 217 -10.63 -28.16 -28.91
C GLY A 217 -10.06 -26.79 -29.20
N LYS A 218 -8.75 -26.75 -29.47
CA LYS A 218 -8.04 -25.78 -30.33
C LYS A 218 -8.84 -24.53 -30.71
N GLU A 219 -8.53 -23.41 -30.08
CA GLU A 219 -8.14 -22.15 -30.71
C GLU A 219 -7.83 -21.14 -29.60
N ALA A 220 -6.71 -20.41 -29.74
CA ALA A 220 -6.46 -19.25 -28.89
C ALA A 220 -7.65 -18.29 -29.05
N PRO A 221 -8.23 -17.75 -27.96
CA PRO A 221 -9.33 -16.81 -28.11
C PRO A 221 -8.85 -15.66 -28.97
N SER A 222 -9.70 -15.29 -29.92
CA SER A 222 -9.49 -14.15 -30.80
C SER A 222 -9.22 -12.92 -29.93
N CYS A 223 -7.94 -12.58 -29.76
CA CYS A 223 -7.47 -11.41 -29.03
C CYS A 223 -7.78 -10.09 -29.79
N ILE A 224 -8.79 -10.13 -30.68
CA ILE A 224 -9.21 -9.01 -31.51
C ILE A 224 -9.87 -7.99 -30.58
N SER A 225 -9.17 -6.89 -30.39
CA SER A 225 -9.74 -5.65 -29.88
C SER A 225 -10.95 -5.28 -30.73
N THR A 226 -12.15 -5.34 -30.18
CA THR A 226 -13.33 -4.71 -30.78
C THR A 226 -13.31 -3.17 -30.67
N GLU A 227 -12.13 -2.58 -30.43
CA GLU A 227 -11.91 -1.15 -30.33
C GLU A 227 -10.60 -0.78 -31.04
N ASP A 228 -10.65 -0.71 -32.37
CA ASP A 228 -9.89 0.23 -33.19
C ASP A 228 -10.70 0.38 -34.52
N PRO A 229 -11.32 1.53 -34.82
CA PRO A 229 -11.59 1.90 -36.21
C PRO A 229 -10.29 2.23 -36.95
#